data_AF-A0A223GVN4-F1
#
_entry.id   AF-A0A223GVN4-F1
#
_cell.length_a   1.000
_cell.length_b   1.000
_cell.length_c   1.000
_cell.angle_alpha   90.00
_cell.angle_beta   90.00
_cell.angle_gamma   90.00
#
_symmetry.space_group_name_H-M   'P 1'
#
loop_
_entity.id
_entity.type
_entity.pdbx_description
1 polymer ?
#
loop_
_entity_poly.entity_id
_entity_poly.type
_entity_poly.pdbx_seq_one_letter_code
_entity_poly.pdbx_strand_id
1 'polypeptide(L)' 'MAWPQHPMLTTRQQDILREAAFGKSNAEIAQSLHISIETVKTHVRQILMRLEARNRTELAAMYQQALHHHGRWQ' A
#
# COMPACT_ATOMS: atom_id res chain seq x y z
N MET A 1 3.84 -12.48 -10.19
CA MET A 1 3.30 -12.12 -8.86
C MET A 1 2.39 -10.93 -9.06
N ALA A 2 1.07 -11.15 -8.99
CA ALA A 2 0.10 -10.15 -9.40
C ALA A 2 -0.41 -9.31 -8.25
N TRP A 3 -0.27 -7.99 -8.36
CA TRP A 3 -0.44 -7.07 -7.23
C TRP A 3 -1.90 -6.60 -7.06
N PRO A 4 -2.81 -7.54 -6.74
CA PRO A 4 -3.80 -7.32 -5.69
C PRO A 4 -3.42 -8.00 -4.37
N GLN A 5 -2.49 -8.95 -4.40
CA GLN A 5 -2.09 -9.74 -3.23
C GLN A 5 -0.56 -9.91 -3.21
N HIS A 6 0.13 -9.21 -2.31
CA HIS A 6 1.58 -9.28 -2.20
C HIS A 6 2.00 -10.28 -1.11
N PRO A 7 2.76 -11.34 -1.44
CA PRO A 7 3.03 -12.42 -0.48
C PRO A 7 3.84 -11.98 0.75
N MET A 8 4.61 -10.89 0.64
CA MET A 8 5.37 -10.36 1.79
C MET A 8 4.56 -9.42 2.69
N LEU A 9 3.33 -9.05 2.31
CA LEU A 9 2.48 -8.15 3.09
C LEU A 9 1.30 -8.90 3.68
N THR A 10 0.96 -8.59 4.92
CA THR A 10 -0.30 -9.08 5.51
C THR A 10 -1.51 -8.45 4.81
N THR A 11 -2.69 -9.05 4.94
CA THR A 11 -3.94 -8.51 4.38
C THR A 11 -4.15 -7.05 4.78
N ARG A 12 -3.95 -6.72 6.06
CA ARG A 12 -4.09 -5.34 6.55
C ARG A 12 -3.09 -4.38 5.91
N GLN A 13 -1.86 -4.83 5.69
CA GLN A 13 -0.84 -4.03 5.01
C GLN A 13 -1.16 -3.82 3.53
N GLN A 14 -1.77 -4.81 2.88
CA GLN A 14 -2.24 -4.69 1.50
C GLN A 14 -3.40 -3.68 1.39
N ASP A 15 -4.35 -3.69 2.33
CA ASP A 15 -5.43 -2.70 2.38
C ASP A 15 -4.86 -1.28 2.55
N ILE A 16 -3.92 -1.09 3.49
CA ILE A 16 -3.28 0.21 3.72
C ILE A 16 -2.48 0.66 2.49
N LEU A 17 -1.74 -0.26 1.85
CA LEU A 17 -0.99 0.03 0.62
C LEU A 17 -1.93 0.49 -0.49
N ARG A 18 -3.06 -0.18 -0.70
CA ARG A 18 -4.06 0.17 -1.71
C ARG A 18 -4.57 1.59 -1.50
N GLU A 19 -5.04 1.91 -0.29
CA GLU A 19 -5.57 3.24 0.03
C GLU A 19 -4.50 4.34 -0.10
N ALA A 20 -3.27 4.05 0.33
CA ALA A 20 -2.14 4.98 0.19
C ALA A 20 -1.77 5.22 -1.28
N ALA A 21 -1.84 4.19 -2.13
CA ALA A 21 -1.58 4.28 -3.56
C ALA A 21 -2.67 5.05 -4.32
N PHE A 22 -3.88 5.16 -3.76
CA PHE A 22 -4.94 6.06 -4.22
C PHE A 22 -4.80 7.50 -3.70
N GLY A 23 -3.71 7.80 -2.99
CA GLY A 23 -3.40 9.16 -2.53
C GLY A 23 -4.00 9.54 -1.18
N LYS A 24 -4.73 8.63 -0.51
CA LYS A 24 -5.30 8.93 0.81
C LYS A 24 -4.23 9.24 1.85
N SER A 25 -4.50 10.18 2.73
CA SER A 25 -3.70 10.50 3.90
C SER A 25 -3.85 9.42 4.99
N ASN A 26 -2.92 9.37 5.94
CA ASN A 26 -3.03 8.41 7.07
C ASN A 26 -4.32 8.60 7.89
N ALA A 27 -4.86 9.83 7.93
CA ALA A 27 -6.13 10.12 8.60
C ALA A 27 -7.32 9.52 7.84
N GLU A 28 -7.37 9.68 6.51
CA GLU A 28 -8.41 9.09 5.67
C GLU A 28 -8.33 7.56 5.66
N ILE A 29 -7.12 6.99 5.65
CA ILE A 29 -6.91 5.54 5.76
C ILE A 29 -7.39 5.03 7.12
N ALA A 30 -7.04 5.72 8.20
CA ALA A 30 -7.45 5.38 9.56
C ALA A 30 -8.99 5.35 9.68
N GLN A 31 -9.66 6.36 9.12
CA GLN A 31 -11.10 6.43 9.06
C GLN A 31 -11.69 5.28 8.22
N SER A 32 -11.16 5.05 7.02
CA SER A 32 -11.65 4.01 6.10
C SER A 32 -11.51 2.59 6.68
N LEU A 33 -10.45 2.35 7.45
CA LEU A 33 -10.12 1.02 7.99
C LEU A 33 -10.52 0.86 9.46
N HIS A 34 -11.13 1.86 10.08
CA HIS A 34 -11.57 1.87 11.48
C HIS A 34 -10.44 1.53 12.46
N ILE A 35 -9.28 2.18 12.29
CA ILE A 35 -8.09 2.03 13.14
C ILE A 35 -7.51 3.39 13.48
N SER A 36 -6.57 3.46 14.43
CA SER A 36 -5.93 4.73 14.77
C SER A 36 -4.94 5.18 13.68
N ILE A 37 -4.73 6.51 13.59
CA ILE A 37 -3.72 7.10 12.70
C ILE A 37 -2.31 6.56 13.02
N GLU A 38 -2.02 6.30 14.30
CA GLU A 38 -0.74 5.74 14.75
C GLU A 38 -0.53 4.31 14.25
N THR A 39 -1.59 3.49 14.28
CA THR A 39 -1.57 2.14 13.70
C THR A 39 -1.31 2.20 12.20
N VAL A 40 -1.93 3.14 11.47
CA VAL A 40 -1.63 3.37 10.04
C VAL A 40 -0.17 3.75 9.83
N LYS A 41 0.36 4.73 10.57
CA LYS A 41 1.77 5.15 10.47
C LYS A 41 2.73 3.97 10.67
N THR A 42 2.44 3.12 11.65
CA THR A 42 3.24 1.93 11.96
C THR A 42 3.23 0.95 10.79
N HIS A 43 2.07 0.65 10.23
CA HIS A 43 1.96 -0.22 9.06
C HIS A 43 2.63 0.39 7.82
N VAL A 44 2.46 1.68 7.55
CA VAL A 44 3.12 2.36 6.42
C VAL A 44 4.63 2.23 6.53
N ARG A 45 5.22 2.49 7.70
CA ARG A 45 6.67 2.28 7.93
C ARG A 45 7.09 0.84 7.65
N GLN A 46 6.31 -0.13 8.14
CA GLN A 46 6.59 -1.55 7.92
C GLN A 46 6.47 -1.97 6.44
N ILE A 47 5.54 -1.39 5.69
CA ILE A 47 5.37 -1.65 4.25
C ILE A 47 6.57 -1.08 3.49
N LEU A 48 6.96 0.16 3.77
CA LEU A 48 8.15 0.78 3.17
C LEU A 48 9.40 -0.08 3.38
N MET A 49 9.63 -0.56 4.61
CA MET A 49 10.75 -1.45 4.90
C MET A 49 10.67 -2.79 4.16
N ARG A 50 9.48 -3.42 4.12
CA ARG A 50 9.28 -4.72 3.47
C ARG A 50 9.40 -4.69 1.95
N LEU A 51 9.04 -3.56 1.34
CA LEU A 51 9.07 -3.37 -0.11
C LEU A 51 10.27 -2.53 -0.56
N GLU A 52 11.19 -2.21 0.36
CA GLU A 52 12.40 -1.41 0.09
C GLU A 52 12.11 -0.05 -0.57
N ALA A 53 10.93 0.51 -0.30
CA ALA A 53 10.53 1.82 -0.80
C ALA A 53 11.02 2.93 0.14
N ARG A 54 11.59 4.00 -0.42
CA ARG A 54 12.16 5.13 0.32
C ARG A 54 11.09 6.02 0.93
N ASN A 55 9.95 6.15 0.26
CA ASN A 55 8.85 6.99 0.71
C ASN A 55 7.50 6.52 0.14
N ARG A 56 6.43 7.11 0.65
CA ARG A 56 5.06 6.78 0.24
C ARG A 56 4.78 7.03 -1.25
N THR A 57 5.47 7.99 -1.87
CA THR A 57 5.28 8.32 -3.29
C THR A 57 5.88 7.24 -4.16
N GLU A 58 7.08 6.78 -3.83
CA GLU A 58 7.70 5.61 -4.48
C GLU A 58 6.85 4.36 -4.28
N LEU A 59 6.35 4.13 -3.06
CA LEU A 59 5.46 3.02 -2.77
C LEU A 59 4.18 3.04 -3.62
N ALA A 60 3.54 4.21 -3.76
CA ALA A 60 2.39 4.39 -4.64
C ALA A 60 2.75 4.12 -6.10
N ALA A 61 3.89 4.64 -6.58
CA ALA A 61 4.34 4.43 -7.95
C ALA A 61 4.60 2.94 -8.26
N MET A 62 5.24 2.20 -7.35
CA MET A 62 5.45 0.76 -7.47
C MET A 62 4.12 0.00 -7.59
N TYR A 63 3.13 0.36 -6.78
CA TYR A 63 1.80 -0.23 -6.85
C TYR A 63 1.11 0.07 -8.19
N GLN A 64 1.15 1.32 -8.66
CA GLN A 64 0.56 1.68 -9.96
C GLN A 64 1.25 0.98 -11.13
N GLN A 65 2.58 0.95 -11.15
CA GLN A 65 3.36 0.21 -12.15
C GLN A 65 2.96 -1.27 -12.16
N ALA A 66 2.81 -1.87 -10.98
CA ALA A 66 2.35 -3.24 -10.88
C ALA A 66 0.97 -3.46 -11.49
N LEU A 67 -0.01 -2.57 -11.25
CA LEU A 67 -1.31 -2.64 -11.89
C LEU A 67 -1.21 -2.55 -13.43
N HIS A 68 -0.38 -1.65 -13.95
CA HIS A 68 -0.14 -1.51 -15.39
C HIS A 68 0.48 -2.77 -16.01
N HIS A 69 1.46 -3.39 -15.33
CA HIS A 69 2.06 -4.65 -15.80
C HIS A 69 1.05 -5.81 -15.85
N HIS A 70 0.00 -5.78 -15.02
CA HIS A 70 -1.07 -6.78 -15.02
C HIS A 70 -2.14 -6.53 -16.09
N GLY A 71 -2.22 -5.32 -16.66
CA GLY A 71 -3.11 -5.00 -17.78
C GLY A 71 -2.63 -5.48 -19.16
N ARG A 72 -1.50 -6.20 -19.26
CA ARG A 72 -0.97 -6.76 -20.53
C ARG A 72 -1.38 -8.21 -20.79
N TRP A 73 -2.53 -8.63 -20.28
CA TRP A 73 -3.17 -9.92 -20.61
C TRP A 73 -4.57 -9.64 -21.18
N GLN A 74 -4.61 -9.46 -22.51
CA GLN A 74 -5.64 -10.12 -23.31
C GLN A 74 -5.25 -11.60 -23.42
#